data_AF-A0ABD3E1V3-F1
#
_entry.id   AF-A0ABD3E1V3-F1
#
_cell.length_a   1.000
_cell.length_b   1.000
_cell.length_c   1.000
_cell.angle_alpha   90.00
_cell.angle_beta   90.00
_cell.angle_gamma   90.00
#
_symmetry.space_group_name_H-M   'P 1'
#
loop_
_entity.id
_entity.type
_entity.pdbx_description
1 polymer ?
#
loop_
_entity_poly.entity_id
_entity_poly.type
_entity_poly.pdbx_seq_one_letter_code
_entity_poly.pdbx_strand_id
1 'polypeptide(L)'
;MSFYGIAGLFISSYLWCTISWNVGSGYDRFDRREGKVCIFRWGFPGKNRRIFLRFLIKDIQSVRIEVKEGIYARRVLYMDIRGRGAIPLTRTDENLTPREMEQKAAELAYFLHVPIEVF
;
A
#
# COMPACT_ATOMS: atom_id res chain seq x y z
N MET A 1 28.83 30.73 -4.87
CA MET A 1 28.91 29.26 -5.06
C MET A 1 28.52 28.46 -3.81
N SER A 2 28.69 28.98 -2.58
CA SER A 2 28.35 28.26 -1.33
C SER A 2 26.85 28.04 -1.07
N PHE A 3 25.97 28.80 -1.73
CA PHE A 3 24.52 28.69 -1.57
C PHE A 3 23.97 27.29 -1.92
N TYR A 4 24.44 26.71 -3.02
CA TYR A 4 24.02 25.37 -3.45
C TYR A 4 24.53 24.27 -2.52
N GLY A 5 25.71 24.45 -1.91
CA GLY A 5 26.24 23.52 -0.91
C GLY A 5 25.39 23.49 0.37
N ILE A 6 24.97 24.67 0.86
CA ILE A 6 24.08 24.79 2.02
C ILE A 6 22.71 24.15 1.71
N ALA A 7 22.14 24.42 0.54
CA ALA A 7 20.88 23.79 0.10
C ALA A 7 21.00 22.25 0.03
N GLY A 8 22.12 21.73 -0.49
CA GLY A 8 22.39 20.30 -0.57
C GLY A 8 22.50 19.63 0.81
N LEU A 9 23.08 20.32 1.81
CA LEU A 9 23.14 19.83 3.19
C LEU A 9 21.75 19.73 3.82
N PHE A 10 20.86 20.72 3.60
CA PHE A 10 19.49 20.67 4.10
C PHE A 10 18.70 19.51 3.47
N ILE A 11 18.82 19.31 2.15
CA ILE A 11 18.15 18.22 1.44
C ILE A 11 18.67 16.87 1.92
N SER A 12 19.99 16.72 2.04
CA SER A 12 20.61 15.49 2.53
C SER A 12 20.20 15.17 3.97
N SER A 13 20.19 16.17 4.85
CA SER A 13 19.73 16.02 6.23
C SER A 13 18.26 15.61 6.30
N TYR A 14 17.40 16.23 5.48
CA TYR A 14 15.99 15.87 5.36
C TYR A 14 15.79 14.42 4.91
N LEU A 15 16.51 13.98 3.87
CA LEU A 15 16.46 12.60 3.38
C LEU A 15 16.95 11.60 4.43
N TRP A 16 18.04 11.92 5.13
CA TRP A 16 18.54 11.07 6.21
C TRP A 16 17.51 10.93 7.34
N CYS A 17 16.87 12.04 7.69
CA CYS A 17 15.79 12.07 8.66
C CYS A 17 14.59 11.20 8.23
N THR A 18 14.13 11.30 6.98
CA THR A 18 12.99 10.51 6.51
C THR A 18 13.28 9.00 6.51
N ILE A 19 14.51 8.61 6.18
CA ILE A 19 14.98 7.22 6.27
C ILE A 19 15.04 6.78 7.74
N SER A 20 15.64 7.58 8.62
CA SER A 20 15.76 7.27 10.06
C SER A 20 14.39 7.12 10.74
N TRP A 21 13.41 7.96 10.38
CA TRP A 21 12.03 7.85 10.87
C TRP A 21 11.20 6.77 10.19
N ASN A 22 11.76 6.06 9.21
CA ASN A 22 11.13 5.01 8.42
C ASN A 22 9.76 5.45 7.85
N VAL A 23 9.73 6.67 7.31
CA VAL A 23 8.51 7.29 6.77
C VAL A 23 8.05 6.51 5.53
N GLY A 24 6.79 6.11 5.51
CA GLY A 24 6.19 5.29 4.46
C GLY A 24 6.31 3.78 4.69
N SER A 25 6.96 3.33 5.76
CA SER A 25 6.98 1.92 6.13
C SER A 25 5.65 1.44 6.71
N GLY A 26 5.46 0.13 6.75
CA GLY A 26 4.22 -0.44 7.25
C GLY A 26 4.15 -1.93 6.98
N TYR A 27 3.06 -2.54 7.43
CA TYR A 27 2.76 -3.93 7.17
C TYR A 27 1.25 -4.12 7.05
N ASP A 28 0.86 -5.17 6.34
CA ASP A 28 -0.51 -5.61 6.20
C ASP A 28 -0.64 -6.97 6.87
N ARG A 29 -1.53 -7.06 7.84
CA ARG A 29 -1.76 -8.27 8.62
C ARG A 29 -3.19 -8.77 8.40
N PHE A 30 -3.30 -10.00 7.93
CA PHE A 30 -4.56 -10.67 7.65
C PHE A 30 -4.73 -11.87 8.59
N ASP A 31 -5.53 -11.73 9.65
CA ASP A 31 -5.77 -12.82 10.61
C ASP A 31 -7.13 -13.48 10.34
N ARG A 32 -7.12 -14.63 9.66
CA ARG A 32 -8.33 -15.47 9.44
C ARG A 32 -8.97 -15.95 10.74
N ARG A 33 -8.15 -16.28 11.76
CA ARG A 33 -8.64 -16.79 13.06
C ARG A 33 -9.43 -15.75 13.84
N GLU A 34 -8.95 -14.51 13.85
CA GLU A 34 -9.66 -13.40 14.50
C GLU A 34 -10.71 -12.74 13.61
N GLY A 35 -10.71 -13.02 12.30
CA GLY A 35 -11.62 -12.40 11.34
C GLY A 35 -11.30 -10.93 11.06
N LYS A 36 -10.06 -10.48 11.27
CA LYS A 36 -9.65 -9.07 11.21
C LYS A 36 -8.52 -8.84 10.22
N VAL A 37 -8.60 -7.71 9.52
CA VAL A 37 -7.53 -7.18 8.68
C VAL A 37 -7.03 -5.88 9.30
N CYS A 38 -5.71 -5.77 9.44
CA CYS A 38 -5.03 -4.60 9.96
C CYS A 38 -4.03 -4.10 8.92
N ILE A 39 -4.23 -2.87 8.44
CA ILE A 39 -3.29 -2.15 7.59
C ILE A 39 -2.63 -1.09 8.44
N PHE A 40 -1.31 -1.16 8.54
CA PHE A 40 -0.52 -0.22 9.31
C PHE A 40 0.48 0.51 8.42
N ARG A 41 0.54 1.83 8.54
CA ARG A 41 1.51 2.69 7.84
C ARG A 41 2.07 3.75 8.78
N TRP A 42 3.38 3.95 8.72
CA TRP A 42 4.12 5.04 9.35
C TRP A 42 4.13 6.24 8.40
N GLY A 43 3.49 7.32 8.81
CA GLY A 43 3.55 8.61 8.14
C GLY A 43 4.72 9.47 8.63
N PHE A 44 4.71 10.72 8.18
CA PHE A 44 5.69 11.73 8.59
C PHE A 44 5.62 11.96 10.13
N PRO A 45 6.75 12.25 10.81
CA PRO A 45 6.73 12.60 12.22
C PRO A 45 5.72 13.72 12.52
N GLY A 46 4.82 13.48 13.48
CA GLY A 46 3.72 14.39 13.84
C GLY A 46 2.63 13.72 14.70
N LYS A 47 1.55 14.44 15.02
CA LYS A 47 0.45 13.94 15.85
C LYS A 47 -0.28 12.73 15.24
N ASN A 48 -0.39 12.70 13.91
CA ASN A 48 -1.01 11.60 13.15
C ASN A 48 0.02 10.72 12.44
N ARG A 49 1.15 10.46 13.10
CA ARG A 49 2.24 9.67 12.52
C ARG A 49 1.82 8.23 12.21
N ARG A 50 0.87 7.65 12.94
CA ARG A 50 0.42 6.27 12.74
C ARG A 50 -0.92 6.25 12.02
N ILE A 51 -0.93 5.73 10.80
CA ILE A 51 -2.15 5.41 10.08
C ILE A 51 -2.44 3.95 10.36
N PHE A 52 -3.54 3.70 11.06
CA PHE A 52 -3.91 2.36 11.46
C PHE A 52 -5.37 2.10 11.10
N LEU A 53 -5.56 1.21 10.15
CA LEU A 53 -6.84 0.87 9.60
C LEU A 53 -7.17 -0.58 9.98
N ARG A 54 -8.29 -0.77 10.67
CA ARG A 54 -8.83 -2.09 11.02
C ARG A 54 -10.16 -2.31 10.32
N PHE A 55 -10.34 -3.51 9.81
CA PHE A 55 -11.54 -3.98 9.13
C PHE A 55 -11.85 -5.41 9.52
N LEU A 56 -13.11 -5.82 9.37
CA LEU A 56 -13.48 -7.23 9.45
C LEU A 56 -13.33 -7.87 8.07
N ILE A 57 -12.93 -9.14 8.03
CA ILE A 57 -12.83 -9.89 6.76
C ILE A 57 -14.18 -9.94 6.04
N LYS A 58 -15.29 -9.95 6.80
CA LYS A 58 -16.66 -9.94 6.29
C LYS A 58 -17.02 -8.68 5.50
N ASP A 59 -16.32 -7.57 5.74
CA ASP A 59 -16.57 -6.30 5.06
C ASP A 59 -15.86 -6.21 3.71
N ILE A 60 -14.95 -7.14 3.41
CA ILE A 60 -14.22 -7.19 2.16
C ILE A 60 -15.13 -7.78 1.09
N GLN A 61 -15.36 -7.04 0.01
CA GLN A 61 -16.25 -7.46 -1.07
C GLN A 61 -15.51 -8.15 -2.21
N SER A 62 -14.45 -7.52 -2.70
CA SER A 62 -13.69 -8.02 -3.85
C SER A 62 -12.23 -7.59 -3.77
N VAL A 63 -11.38 -8.32 -4.50
CA VAL A 63 -10.02 -7.88 -4.82
C VAL A 63 -10.04 -7.35 -6.25
N ARG A 64 -9.76 -6.06 -6.41
CA ARG A 64 -9.78 -5.36 -7.69
C ARG A 64 -8.38 -5.18 -8.24
N ILE A 65 -8.15 -5.56 -9.50
CA ILE A 65 -6.93 -5.25 -10.24
C ILE A 65 -7.27 -4.10 -11.19
N GLU A 66 -6.61 -2.95 -11.01
CA GLU A 66 -6.73 -1.82 -11.94
C GLU A 66 -5.49 -1.79 -12.84
N VAL A 67 -5.70 -1.87 -14.15
CA VAL A 67 -4.63 -1.76 -15.15
C VAL A 67 -4.69 -0.36 -15.77
N LYS A 68 -3.79 0.53 -15.34
CA LYS A 68 -3.64 1.82 -16.03
C LYS A 68 -2.77 1.64 -17.25
N GLU A 69 -3.39 1.63 -18.43
CA GLU A 69 -2.73 1.61 -19.72
C GLU A 69 -2.29 3.03 -20.14
N GLY A 70 -1.02 3.17 -20.55
CA GLY A 70 -0.39 4.44 -20.91
C GLY A 70 1.13 4.31 -21.05
N ILE A 71 1.84 5.44 -21.18
CA ILE A 71 3.33 5.46 -21.29
C ILE A 71 3.98 4.82 -20.05
N TYR A 72 3.32 4.91 -18.91
CA TYR A 72 3.66 4.22 -17.66
C TYR A 72 2.56 3.22 -17.33
N ALA A 73 2.65 2.02 -17.89
CA ALA A 73 1.76 0.93 -17.54
C ALA A 73 1.96 0.56 -16.06
N ARG A 74 0.92 0.75 -15.24
CA ARG A 74 0.97 0.37 -13.82
C ARG A 74 -0.25 -0.47 -13.48
N ARG A 75 0.00 -1.63 -12.89
CA ARG A 75 -1.03 -2.47 -12.30
C ARG A 75 -1.04 -2.24 -10.80
N VAL A 76 -2.19 -1.91 -10.24
CA VAL A 76 -2.35 -1.70 -8.79
C VAL A 76 -3.44 -2.64 -8.30
N LEU A 77 -3.14 -3.35 -7.21
CA LEU A 77 -4.11 -4.20 -6.54
C LEU A 77 -4.82 -3.39 -5.46
N TYR A 78 -6.14 -3.41 -5.50
CA TYR A 78 -7.03 -2.80 -4.53
C TYR A 78 -7.86 -3.87 -3.84
N MET A 79 -8.19 -3.59 -2.60
CA MET A 79 -9.20 -4.33 -1.85
C MET A 79 -10.42 -3.44 -1.69
N ASP A 80 -11.58 -3.87 -2.18
CA ASP A 80 -12.81 -3.13 -1.98
C ASP A 80 -13.48 -3.53 -0.67
N ILE A 81 -13.83 -2.52 0.11
CA ILE A 81 -14.38 -2.67 1.44
C ILE A 81 -15.73 -1.97 1.51
N ARG A 82 -16.73 -2.72 1.98
CA ARG A 82 -18.10 -2.24 2.17
C ARG A 82 -18.11 -0.96 3.01
N GLY A 83 -18.53 0.14 2.40
CA GLY A 83 -18.75 1.43 3.08
C GLY A 83 -17.51 2.31 3.26
N ARG A 84 -16.31 1.87 2.86
CA ARG A 84 -15.07 2.70 2.89
C ARG A 84 -14.40 2.86 1.53
N GLY A 85 -14.75 2.02 0.55
CA GLY A 85 -14.20 2.06 -0.81
C GLY A 85 -12.90 1.28 -0.96
N ALA A 86 -12.26 1.45 -2.13
CA ALA A 86 -11.09 0.69 -2.54
C ALA A 86 -9.80 1.15 -1.83
N ILE A 87 -9.10 0.23 -1.17
CA ILE A 87 -7.81 0.48 -0.53
C ILE A 87 -6.69 -0.18 -1.34
N PRO A 88 -5.67 0.58 -1.78
CA PRO A 88 -4.55 0.00 -2.50
C PRO A 88 -3.71 -0.87 -1.55
N LEU A 89 -3.47 -2.11 -1.95
CA LEU A 89 -2.64 -3.08 -1.24
C LEU A 89 -1.22 -3.12 -1.76
N THR A 90 -1.02 -2.93 -3.07
CA THR A 90 0.33 -2.97 -3.65
C THR A 90 1.10 -1.70 -3.31
N ARG A 91 2.37 -1.86 -2.93
CA ARG A 91 3.29 -0.73 -2.87
C ARG A 91 3.49 -0.22 -4.29
N THR A 92 3.40 1.09 -4.44
CA THR A 92 3.49 1.83 -5.69
C THR A 92 4.74 1.42 -6.51
N ASP A 93 5.84 1.04 -5.86
CA ASP A 93 7.14 0.71 -6.45
C ASP A 93 7.38 -0.77 -6.84
N GLU A 94 6.45 -1.69 -6.56
CA GLU A 94 6.57 -3.09 -6.99
C GLU A 94 6.29 -3.20 -8.50
N ASN A 95 7.33 -3.18 -9.34
CA ASN A 95 7.26 -3.56 -10.76
C ASN A 95 7.10 -5.08 -10.90
N LEU A 96 5.98 -5.61 -10.40
CA LEU A 96 5.63 -7.01 -10.57
C LEU A 96 5.23 -7.28 -12.01
N THR A 97 5.64 -8.44 -12.53
CA THR A 97 5.17 -8.88 -13.85
C THR A 97 3.65 -9.08 -13.82
N PRO A 98 2.96 -8.96 -14.97
CA PRO A 98 1.53 -9.25 -15.09
C PRO A 98 1.09 -10.53 -14.39
N ARG A 99 1.87 -11.60 -14.58
CA ARG A 99 1.61 -12.93 -14.03
C ARG A 99 1.77 -12.98 -12.52
N GLU A 100 2.80 -12.33 -11.96
CA GLU A 100 3.02 -12.28 -10.52
C GLU A 100 1.91 -11.49 -9.82
N MET A 101 1.43 -10.40 -10.43
CA MET A 101 0.29 -9.63 -9.92
C MET A 101 -0.99 -10.46 -9.89
N GLU A 102 -1.28 -11.18 -10.97
CA GLU A 102 -2.44 -12.07 -11.05
C GLU A 102 -2.35 -13.21 -10.04
N GLN A 103 -1.16 -13.78 -9.85
CA GLN A 103 -0.93 -14.84 -8.87
C GLN A 103 -1.11 -14.33 -7.44
N LYS A 104 -0.56 -13.16 -7.11
CA LYS A 104 -0.72 -12.50 -5.80
C LYS A 104 -2.19 -12.15 -5.53
N ALA A 105 -2.92 -11.68 -6.55
CA ALA A 105 -4.35 -11.42 -6.46
C ALA A 105 -5.16 -12.69 -6.24
N ALA A 106 -4.84 -13.76 -6.96
CA ALA A 106 -5.50 -15.06 -6.81
C ALA A 106 -5.26 -15.66 -5.43
N GLU A 107 -4.03 -15.58 -4.93
CA GLU A 107 -3.69 -16.06 -3.58
C GLU A 107 -4.42 -15.26 -2.50
N LEU A 108 -4.50 -13.92 -2.63
CA LEU A 108 -5.25 -13.08 -1.70
C LEU A 108 -6.76 -13.35 -1.75
N ALA A 109 -7.34 -13.48 -2.95
CA ALA A 109 -8.75 -13.77 -3.13
C ALA A 109 -9.13 -15.15 -2.59
N TYR A 110 -8.29 -16.16 -2.83
CA TYR A 110 -8.42 -17.49 -2.23
C TYR A 110 -8.26 -17.41 -0.70
N PHE A 111 -7.33 -16.59 -0.21
CA PHE A 111 -7.15 -16.35 1.22
C PHE A 111 -8.36 -15.65 1.86
N LEU A 112 -9.08 -14.81 1.14
CA LEU A 112 -10.21 -14.06 1.71
C LEU A 112 -11.57 -14.68 1.37
N HIS A 113 -11.63 -15.67 0.48
CA HIS A 113 -12.85 -16.22 -0.11
C HIS A 113 -13.73 -15.15 -0.76
N VAL A 114 -13.11 -14.22 -1.49
CA VAL A 114 -13.78 -13.11 -2.20
C VAL A 114 -13.52 -13.20 -3.70
N PRO A 115 -14.44 -12.70 -4.55
CA PRO A 115 -14.22 -12.64 -5.99
C PRO A 115 -13.09 -11.68 -6.38
N ILE A 116 -12.49 -11.95 -7.54
CA ILE A 116 -11.52 -11.07 -8.20
C ILE A 116 -12.24 -10.28 -9.27
N GLU A 117 -12.03 -8.96 -9.31
CA GLU A 117 -12.54 -8.09 -10.35
C GLU A 117 -11.37 -7.44 -11.09
N VAL A 118 -11.43 -7.42 -12.42
CA VAL A 118 -10.37 -6.85 -13.27
C VAL A 118 -10.97 -5.71 -14.07
N PHE A 119 -10.35 -4.53 -13.99
CA PHE A 119 -10.79 -3.30 -14.66
C PHE A 119 -9.65 -2.58 -15.38
#